data_AF-G9KXI8-F1
#
_entry.id   AF-G9KXI8-F1
#
_cell.length_a   1.000
_cell.length_b   1.000
_cell.length_c   1.000
_cell.angle_alpha   90.00
_cell.angle_beta   90.00
_cell.angle_gamma   90.00
#
_symmetry.space_group_name_H-M   'P 1'
#
loop_
_entity.id
_entity.type
_entity.pdbx_description
1 polymer ?
#
loop_
_entity_poly.entity_id
_entity_poly.type
_entity_poly.pdbx_seq_one_letter_code
_entity_poly.pdbx_strand_id
1 'polypeptide(L)'
;MVLQGGLLTRREEPVPLKSISVTLSIREFVAGVSATLNYKNEEEVPLETFFVFPMDDDSAVYSFEAEMDGEKIKAELKEKAKAHSIYESAISNRRQAFLLEEDKYSKDVFCCSVGNLNPGSNVALTLKYVQELPLEADGALRYVLPAVLNPRYRGSGSFEDSCLDMKTPVVPLEDLPYTLSMVATISSQHGIEKVQSNCAFSPTKYLGEDKTSAQVSLADGHKFDRDVELLIYYSEVHTPTVAVEMGQPRDNSDGFMKDPSAMVCFYPNIPETQSPVVSGEFIFLMDRSGSMQSPISKQVNSQLRIEAAKETLILLLKSLPMGCYFNIYGFGSSYEAFFPNSVKYTQQTMEEALRRVKLMQANLGGTEILTPLQIIYRQPPVEGHPLQLFVFTDGEVADTFNIINEVKRNRLRH
;
A
#
# COMPACT_ATOMS: atom_id res chain seq x y z
N MET A 1 -3.58 -8.26 13.17
CA MET A 1 -4.04 -7.08 13.92
C MET A 1 -3.82 -5.91 13.00
N VAL A 2 -4.87 -5.20 12.62
CA VAL A 2 -4.86 -4.18 11.58
C VAL A 2 -4.94 -2.82 12.28
N LEU A 3 -4.08 -1.88 11.93
CA LEU A 3 -4.29 -0.49 12.34
C LEU A 3 -5.22 0.15 11.32
N GLN A 4 -6.24 0.84 11.82
CA GLN A 4 -7.19 1.53 10.96
C GLN A 4 -6.72 2.95 10.72
N GLY A 5 -6.73 3.39 9.46
CA GLY A 5 -6.69 4.81 9.13
C GLY A 5 -7.92 5.49 9.75
N GLY A 6 -7.72 6.58 10.46
CA GLY A 6 -8.79 7.20 11.24
C GLY A 6 -8.37 8.52 11.86
N LEU A 7 -9.36 9.32 12.26
CA LEU A 7 -9.15 10.59 12.93
C LEU A 7 -8.91 10.32 14.42
N LEU A 8 -7.77 10.76 14.97
CA LEU A 8 -7.38 10.54 16.36
C LEU A 8 -7.28 11.86 17.12
N THR A 9 -7.59 11.89 18.42
CA THR A 9 -7.29 13.04 19.30
C THR A 9 -5.80 13.14 19.65
N ARG A 10 -5.37 14.28 20.21
CA ARG A 10 -4.04 14.43 20.82
C ARG A 10 -3.72 13.43 21.94
N ARG A 11 -4.74 12.80 22.54
CA ARG A 11 -4.57 11.73 23.54
C ARG A 11 -4.55 10.33 22.91
N GLU A 12 -4.49 10.26 21.58
CA GLU A 12 -4.55 9.02 20.79
C GLU A 12 -5.89 8.27 20.91
N GLU A 13 -6.97 8.98 21.24
CA GLU A 13 -8.32 8.40 21.30
C GLU A 13 -9.01 8.51 19.93
N PRO A 14 -9.68 7.46 19.41
CA PRO A 14 -10.35 7.51 18.12
C PRO A 14 -11.53 8.49 18.13
N VAL A 15 -11.58 9.38 17.15
CA VAL A 15 -12.80 10.11 16.82
C VAL A 15 -13.67 9.23 15.92
N PRO A 16 -14.95 9.00 16.28
CA PRO A 16 -15.81 8.07 15.55
C PRO A 16 -15.95 8.41 14.07
N LEU A 17 -15.36 7.55 13.22
CA LEU A 17 -15.67 7.48 11.80
C LEU A 17 -17.11 6.96 11.66
N LYS A 18 -17.92 7.62 10.83
CA LYS A 18 -19.33 7.24 10.59
C LYS A 18 -19.51 6.57 9.24
N SER A 19 -18.83 7.06 8.21
CA SER A 19 -18.89 6.45 6.88
C SER A 19 -17.71 6.82 6.00
N ILE A 20 -17.41 5.94 5.06
CA ILE A 20 -16.45 6.14 3.98
C ILE A 20 -17.22 6.02 2.67
N SER A 21 -17.01 6.98 1.77
CA SER A 21 -17.59 6.98 0.42
C SER A 21 -16.47 7.14 -0.60
N VAL A 22 -16.28 6.14 -1.45
CA VAL A 22 -15.23 6.13 -2.48
C VAL A 22 -15.87 6.14 -3.86
N THR A 23 -15.53 7.14 -4.66
CA THR A 23 -15.87 7.18 -6.08
C THR A 23 -14.61 6.96 -6.89
N LEU A 24 -14.63 5.94 -7.75
CA LEU A 24 -13.53 5.54 -8.61
C LEU A 24 -13.93 5.79 -10.07
N SER A 25 -13.06 6.45 -10.83
CA SER A 25 -13.20 6.67 -12.27
C SER A 25 -11.98 6.07 -12.96
N ILE A 26 -12.13 4.90 -13.55
CA ILE A 26 -11.07 4.23 -14.30
C ILE A 26 -11.24 4.56 -15.79
N ARG A 27 -10.20 5.13 -16.37
CA ARG A 27 -10.10 5.44 -17.80
C ARG A 27 -8.85 4.76 -18.32
N GLU A 28 -9.03 3.74 -19.15
CA GLU A 28 -7.93 2.86 -19.56
C GLU A 28 -7.11 2.40 -18.34
N PHE A 29 -5.81 2.70 -18.29
CA PHE A 29 -4.86 2.30 -17.27
C PHE A 29 -4.72 3.32 -16.13
N VAL A 30 -5.62 4.31 -16.02
CA VAL A 30 -5.53 5.34 -14.98
C VAL A 30 -6.80 5.36 -14.13
N ALA A 31 -6.61 5.33 -12.82
CA ALA A 31 -7.68 5.50 -11.84
C ALA A 31 -7.65 6.92 -11.26
N GLY A 32 -8.77 7.63 -11.38
CA GLY A 32 -9.07 8.80 -10.56
C GLY A 32 -9.92 8.40 -9.37
N VAL A 33 -9.48 8.75 -8.16
CA VAL A 33 -10.15 8.37 -6.91
C VAL A 33 -10.60 9.62 -6.17
N SER A 34 -11.81 9.58 -5.63
CA SER A 34 -12.35 10.56 -4.69
C SER A 34 -12.85 9.82 -3.45
N ALA A 35 -12.14 9.94 -2.34
CA ALA A 35 -12.49 9.32 -1.07
C ALA A 35 -12.97 10.38 -0.09
N THR A 36 -14.20 10.24 0.40
CA THR A 36 -14.81 11.11 1.41
C THR A 36 -15.02 10.33 2.69
N LEU A 37 -14.47 10.83 3.79
CA LEU A 37 -14.62 10.25 5.12
C LEU A 37 -15.40 11.20 6.03
N ASN A 38 -16.45 10.68 6.66
CA ASN A 38 -17.34 11.46 7.51
C ASN A 38 -17.09 11.12 8.98
N TYR A 39 -16.71 12.13 9.76
CA TYR A 39 -16.46 12.04 11.19
C TYR A 39 -17.41 12.91 11.98
N LYS A 40 -17.61 12.56 13.25
CA LYS A 40 -18.34 13.38 14.20
C LYS A 40 -17.56 13.51 15.50
N ASN A 41 -17.39 14.74 15.98
CA ASN A 41 -16.91 14.96 17.34
C ASN A 41 -18.06 14.71 18.32
N GLU A 42 -17.97 13.63 19.11
CA GLU A 42 -18.95 13.28 20.13
C GLU A 42 -18.56 13.77 21.53
N GLU A 43 -17.40 14.41 21.68
CA GLU A 43 -16.90 14.97 22.93
C GLU A 43 -17.53 16.33 23.25
N GLU A 44 -17.52 16.69 24.54
CA GLU A 44 -17.99 18.00 25.02
C GLU A 44 -16.96 19.13 24.85
N VAL A 45 -15.76 18.81 24.36
CA VAL A 45 -14.65 19.76 24.16
C VAL A 45 -14.16 19.79 22.70
N PRO A 46 -13.63 20.93 22.23
CA PRO A 46 -13.00 21.00 20.92
C PRO A 46 -11.81 20.05 20.82
N LEU A 47 -11.69 19.35 19.70
CA LEU A 47 -10.64 18.37 19.46
C LEU A 47 -9.66 18.86 18.40
N GLU A 48 -8.38 18.67 18.66
CA GLU A 48 -7.36 18.67 17.62
C GLU A 48 -7.00 17.23 17.32
N THR A 49 -7.02 16.92 16.03
CA THR A 49 -7.01 15.54 15.56
C THR A 49 -6.17 15.39 14.31
N PHE A 50 -5.79 14.16 13.99
CA PHE A 50 -5.03 13.84 12.78
C PHE A 50 -5.58 12.59 12.13
N PHE A 51 -5.45 12.50 10.81
CA PHE A 51 -5.94 11.43 9.97
C PHE A 51 -4.83 10.87 9.10
N VAL A 52 -4.84 9.55 8.88
CA VAL A 52 -3.85 8.86 8.06
C VAL A 52 -4.57 8.12 6.93
N PHE A 53 -4.23 8.44 5.69
CA PHE A 53 -4.75 7.81 4.48
C PHE A 53 -3.67 6.92 3.84
N PRO A 54 -3.83 5.58 3.85
CA PRO A 54 -2.99 4.72 3.04
C PRO A 54 -3.32 4.91 1.56
N MET A 55 -2.31 4.99 0.71
CA MET A 55 -2.46 4.95 -0.74
C MET A 55 -1.27 4.24 -1.38
N ASP A 56 -1.38 3.90 -2.65
CA ASP A 56 -0.27 3.34 -3.41
C ASP A 56 0.87 4.38 -3.55
N ASP A 57 2.14 3.95 -3.51
CA ASP A 57 3.29 4.87 -3.54
C ASP A 57 3.47 5.61 -4.88
N ASP A 58 2.84 5.09 -5.94
CA ASP A 58 2.79 5.73 -7.25
C ASP A 58 1.53 6.63 -7.42
N SER A 59 0.76 6.87 -6.34
CA SER A 59 -0.38 7.79 -6.33
C SER A 59 0.04 9.27 -6.26
N ALA A 60 -0.72 10.14 -6.94
CA ALA A 60 -0.55 11.59 -6.87
C ALA A 60 -1.81 12.29 -6.35
N VAL A 61 -1.72 12.88 -5.16
CA VAL A 61 -2.79 13.72 -4.59
C VAL A 61 -2.84 15.07 -5.29
N TYR A 62 -4.02 15.45 -5.77
CA TYR A 62 -4.22 16.74 -6.47
C TYR A 62 -5.30 17.63 -5.85
N SER A 63 -6.13 17.10 -4.94
CA SER A 63 -7.15 17.91 -4.27
C SER A 63 -7.46 17.36 -2.88
N PHE A 64 -7.59 18.30 -1.94
CA PHE A 64 -8.11 18.03 -0.60
C PHE A 64 -9.15 19.09 -0.25
N GLU A 65 -10.29 18.63 0.23
CA GLU A 65 -11.41 19.47 0.62
C GLU A 65 -11.92 19.02 1.99
N ALA A 66 -12.16 19.96 2.90
CA ALA A 66 -12.81 19.70 4.17
C ALA A 66 -14.16 20.44 4.18
N GLU A 67 -15.24 19.74 4.49
CA GLU A 67 -16.57 20.33 4.65
C GLU A 67 -17.01 20.17 6.10
N MET A 68 -17.42 21.27 6.72
CA MET A 68 -17.82 21.31 8.12
C MET A 68 -18.88 22.39 8.29
N ASP A 69 -19.97 22.06 8.97
CA ASP A 69 -21.10 22.97 9.23
C ASP A 69 -21.65 23.67 7.97
N GLY A 70 -21.54 23.02 6.80
CA GLY A 70 -21.97 23.54 5.49
C GLY A 70 -20.98 24.47 4.79
N GLU A 71 -19.84 24.78 5.41
CA GLU A 71 -18.74 25.49 4.77
C GLU A 71 -17.74 24.51 4.16
N LYS A 72 -17.32 24.79 2.92
CA LYS A 72 -16.35 23.97 2.19
C LYS A 72 -15.01 24.68 2.07
N ILE A 73 -14.00 24.11 2.71
CA ILE A 73 -12.62 24.57 2.70
C ILE A 73 -11.86 23.78 1.62
N LYS A 74 -11.25 24.49 0.69
CA LYS A 74 -10.36 23.89 -0.32
C LYS A 74 -8.92 24.14 0.06
N ALA A 75 -8.11 23.09 0.09
CA ALA A 75 -6.67 23.23 0.33
C ALA A 75 -5.99 23.93 -0.85
N GLU A 76 -5.02 24.78 -0.52
CA GLU A 76 -4.12 25.40 -1.48
C GLU A 76 -2.75 24.76 -1.32
N LEU A 77 -2.19 24.26 -2.43
CA LEU A 77 -0.86 23.67 -2.42
C LEU A 77 0.20 24.75 -2.12
N LYS A 78 1.05 24.50 -1.12
CA LYS A 78 2.15 25.37 -0.73
C LYS A 78 3.40 24.54 -0.47
N GLU A 79 4.56 25.19 -0.49
CA GLU A 79 5.80 24.59 -0.01
C GLU A 79 5.65 24.14 1.45
N LYS A 80 6.26 23.00 1.80
CA LYS A 80 6.03 22.28 3.06
C LYS A 80 6.28 23.17 4.28
N ALA A 81 7.44 23.81 4.41
CA ALA A 81 7.74 24.65 5.58
C ALA A 81 6.78 25.84 5.74
N LYS A 82 6.37 26.44 4.61
CA LYS A 82 5.37 27.50 4.59
C LYS A 82 3.99 27.00 5.03
N ALA A 83 3.57 25.82 4.59
CA ALA A 83 2.28 25.22 4.96
C ALA A 83 2.21 24.96 6.48
N HIS A 84 3.26 24.39 7.08
CA HIS A 84 3.35 24.19 8.53
C HIS A 84 3.27 25.50 9.31
N SER A 85 4.05 26.51 8.92
CA SER A 85 4.05 27.82 9.59
C SER A 85 2.67 28.49 9.59
N ILE A 86 1.91 28.36 8.48
CA ILE A 86 0.55 28.87 8.36
C ILE A 86 -0.40 28.10 9.29
N TYR A 87 -0.29 26.77 9.31
CA TYR A 87 -1.10 25.92 10.18
C TYR A 87 -0.87 26.24 11.66
N GLU A 88 0.37 26.25 12.14
CA GLU A 88 0.70 26.54 13.54
C GLU A 88 0.23 27.93 13.98
N SER A 89 0.38 28.93 13.10
CA SER A 89 -0.13 30.28 13.36
C SER A 89 -1.65 30.30 13.50
N ALA A 90 -2.37 29.55 12.66
CA ALA A 90 -3.83 29.47 12.74
C ALA A 90 -4.28 28.79 14.04
N ILE A 91 -3.66 27.67 14.43
CA ILE A 91 -3.95 26.96 15.68
C ILE A 91 -3.66 27.84 16.91
N SER A 92 -2.53 28.53 16.93
CA SER A 92 -2.16 29.46 18.02
C SER A 92 -3.17 30.59 18.19
N ASN A 93 -3.81 31.02 17.10
CA ASN A 93 -4.89 32.01 17.09
C ASN A 93 -6.28 31.41 17.33
N ARG A 94 -6.37 30.13 17.74
CA ARG A 94 -7.62 29.37 17.94
C ARG A 94 -8.53 29.35 16.71
N ARG A 95 -7.95 29.46 15.52
CA ARG A 95 -8.67 29.28 14.26
C ARG A 95 -8.70 27.82 13.88
N GLN A 96 -9.74 27.43 13.18
CA GLN A 96 -9.80 26.11 12.55
C GLN A 96 -8.84 26.09 11.36
N ALA A 97 -8.06 25.01 11.27
CA ALA A 97 -7.05 24.85 10.24
C ALA A 97 -6.91 23.37 9.86
N PHE A 98 -6.54 23.16 8.59
CA PHE A 98 -6.35 21.83 8.01
C PHE A 98 -5.01 21.82 7.29
N LEU A 99 -4.21 20.79 7.53
CA LEU A 99 -2.94 20.57 6.85
C LEU A 99 -2.92 19.13 6.35
N LEU A 100 -2.64 18.91 5.07
CA LEU A 100 -2.41 17.59 4.49
C LEU A 100 -0.97 17.53 3.98
N GLU A 101 -0.25 16.48 4.35
CA GLU A 101 1.14 16.26 3.91
C GLU A 101 1.45 14.78 3.68
N GLU A 102 2.43 14.52 2.83
CA GLU A 102 3.06 13.21 2.65
C GLU A 102 4.02 12.94 3.81
N ASP A 103 3.99 11.72 4.37
CA ASP A 103 4.94 11.31 5.40
C ASP A 103 6.37 11.25 4.85
N LYS A 104 7.33 11.70 5.66
CA LYS A 104 8.73 11.82 5.25
C LYS A 104 9.41 10.47 5.01
N TYR A 105 8.94 9.40 5.64
CA TYR A 105 9.56 8.08 5.63
C TYR A 105 8.71 7.02 4.91
N SER A 106 7.44 7.32 4.60
CA SER A 106 6.50 6.43 3.91
C SER A 106 5.63 7.18 2.91
N LYS A 107 5.94 7.04 1.62
CA LYS A 107 5.23 7.72 0.51
C LYS A 107 3.80 7.24 0.33
N ASP A 108 3.52 6.03 0.78
CA ASP A 108 2.21 5.39 0.81
C ASP A 108 1.28 5.98 1.88
N VAL A 109 1.72 7.02 2.61
CA VAL A 109 1.02 7.56 3.77
C VAL A 109 0.86 9.08 3.66
N PHE A 110 -0.41 9.52 3.60
CA PHE A 110 -0.76 10.93 3.71
C PHE A 110 -1.41 11.23 5.06
N CYS A 111 -0.97 12.30 5.69
CA CYS A 111 -1.37 12.70 7.02
C CYS A 111 -2.08 14.04 6.99
N CYS A 112 -3.31 14.07 7.50
CA CYS A 112 -4.13 15.26 7.60
C CYS A 112 -4.30 15.68 9.06
N SER A 113 -3.78 16.85 9.43
CA SER A 113 -4.04 17.48 10.72
C SER A 113 -5.29 18.34 10.63
N VAL A 114 -6.22 18.14 11.56
CA VAL A 114 -7.50 18.86 11.70
C VAL A 114 -7.51 19.55 13.06
N GLY A 115 -7.43 20.88 13.03
CA GLY A 115 -7.39 21.72 14.22
C GLY A 115 -8.74 22.26 14.66
N ASN A 116 -9.00 22.19 15.97
CA ASN A 116 -10.11 22.87 16.64
C ASN A 116 -11.51 22.46 16.14
N LEU A 117 -11.76 21.15 16.00
CA LEU A 117 -13.06 20.57 15.68
C LEU A 117 -14.02 20.73 16.87
N ASN A 118 -15.08 21.51 16.72
CA ASN A 118 -15.98 21.84 17.83
C ASN A 118 -16.80 20.62 18.32
N PRO A 119 -17.26 20.63 19.59
CA PRO A 119 -18.19 19.63 20.12
C PRO A 119 -19.42 19.44 19.24
N GLY A 120 -19.81 18.20 18.97
CA GLY A 120 -21.01 17.85 18.20
C GLY A 120 -20.94 18.11 16.69
N SER A 121 -19.85 18.70 16.19
CA SER A 121 -19.69 19.07 14.78
C SER A 121 -19.39 17.85 13.91
N ASN A 122 -19.88 17.88 12.67
CA ASN A 122 -19.55 16.87 11.66
C ASN A 122 -18.51 17.43 10.70
N VAL A 123 -17.55 16.60 10.32
CA VAL A 123 -16.54 16.96 9.30
C VAL A 123 -16.48 15.88 8.24
N ALA A 124 -16.53 16.31 6.97
CA ALA A 124 -16.34 15.47 5.81
C ALA A 124 -15.01 15.84 5.15
N LEU A 125 -14.06 14.90 5.17
CA LEU A 125 -12.74 15.07 4.57
C LEU A 125 -12.73 14.36 3.22
N THR A 126 -12.52 15.10 2.13
CA THR A 126 -12.47 14.56 0.77
C THR A 126 -11.07 14.69 0.20
N LEU A 127 -10.48 13.54 -0.10
CA LEU A 127 -9.17 13.43 -0.75
C LEU A 127 -9.36 12.94 -2.19
N LYS A 128 -8.69 13.58 -3.15
CA LYS A 128 -8.67 13.14 -4.54
C LYS A 128 -7.25 12.95 -5.04
N TYR A 129 -7.04 11.79 -5.66
CA TYR A 129 -5.75 11.38 -6.19
C TYR A 129 -5.93 10.61 -7.50
N VAL A 130 -4.84 10.51 -8.25
CA VAL A 130 -4.74 9.68 -9.46
C VAL A 130 -3.65 8.63 -9.28
N GLN A 131 -3.81 7.47 -9.91
CA GLN A 131 -2.79 6.43 -9.96
C GLN A 131 -2.84 5.69 -11.30
N GLU A 132 -1.68 5.23 -11.77
CA GLU A 132 -1.59 4.28 -12.87
C GLU A 132 -1.91 2.86 -12.36
N LEU A 133 -2.57 2.05 -13.18
CA LEU A 133 -2.98 0.70 -12.84
C LEU A 133 -2.04 -0.32 -13.49
N PRO A 134 -1.37 -1.18 -12.72
CA PRO A 134 -0.52 -2.22 -13.28
C PRO A 134 -1.36 -3.27 -14.02
N LEU A 135 -0.75 -3.85 -15.04
CA LEU A 135 -1.26 -5.00 -15.77
C LEU A 135 -0.63 -6.28 -15.22
N GLU A 136 -1.47 -7.18 -14.73
CA GLU A 136 -1.07 -8.50 -14.25
C GLU A 136 -0.70 -9.45 -15.40
N ALA A 137 0.03 -10.52 -15.10
CA ALA A 137 0.50 -11.48 -16.10
C ALA A 137 -0.64 -12.21 -16.85
N ASP A 138 -1.82 -12.30 -16.24
CA ASP A 138 -3.03 -12.87 -16.85
C ASP A 138 -3.85 -11.86 -17.66
N GLY A 139 -3.36 -10.61 -17.79
CA GLY A 139 -4.02 -9.53 -18.52
C GLY A 139 -5.03 -8.71 -17.71
N ALA A 140 -5.11 -8.90 -16.39
CA ALA A 140 -5.97 -8.10 -15.53
C ALA A 140 -5.36 -6.73 -15.20
N LEU A 141 -6.11 -5.65 -15.36
CA LEU A 141 -5.80 -4.36 -14.71
C LEU A 141 -6.17 -4.46 -13.23
N ARG A 142 -5.22 -4.16 -12.35
CA ARG A 142 -5.42 -4.27 -10.90
C ARG A 142 -5.55 -2.91 -10.23
N TYR A 143 -6.66 -2.68 -9.55
CA TYR A 143 -6.85 -1.56 -8.63
C TYR A 143 -6.98 -2.08 -7.20
N VAL A 144 -6.31 -1.43 -6.25
CA VAL A 144 -6.40 -1.74 -4.83
C VAL A 144 -6.77 -0.48 -4.06
N LEU A 145 -7.86 -0.54 -3.29
CA LEU A 145 -8.17 0.43 -2.25
C LEU A 145 -7.68 -0.15 -0.91
N PRO A 146 -6.58 0.38 -0.35
CA PRO A 146 -6.02 -0.13 0.90
C PRO A 146 -6.93 0.19 2.09
N ALA A 147 -7.25 -0.81 2.90
CA ALA A 147 -8.07 -0.67 4.11
C ALA A 147 -7.26 -0.63 5.41
N VAL A 148 -6.04 -1.13 5.34
CA VAL A 148 -5.21 -1.45 6.50
C VAL A 148 -3.93 -0.63 6.45
N LEU A 149 -3.67 0.13 7.51
CA LEU A 149 -2.32 0.52 7.85
C LEU A 149 -1.74 -0.60 8.71
N ASN A 150 -0.64 -1.22 8.29
CA ASN A 150 0.07 -2.11 9.21
C ASN A 150 0.88 -1.25 10.20
N PRO A 151 1.01 -1.66 11.48
CA PRO A 151 1.98 -1.06 12.39
C PRO A 151 3.35 -1.05 11.73
N ARG A 152 3.98 0.10 11.61
CA ARG A 152 5.37 0.19 11.13
C ARG A 152 6.28 -0.03 12.35
N TYR A 153 7.32 -0.87 12.21
CA TYR A 153 8.27 -1.12 13.29
C TYR A 153 8.96 0.16 13.72
N ARG A 154 9.25 0.27 15.02
CA ARG A 154 9.97 1.40 15.61
C ARG A 154 11.39 0.98 15.94
N GLY A 155 12.35 1.47 15.16
CA GLY A 155 13.77 1.35 15.50
C GLY A 155 14.14 2.21 16.71
N SER A 156 15.40 2.11 17.15
CA SER A 156 15.94 2.94 18.24
C SER A 156 16.31 4.38 17.82
N GLY A 157 16.09 4.74 16.55
CA GLY A 157 16.18 6.11 16.06
C GLY A 157 14.83 6.81 16.17
N SER A 158 14.79 7.99 16.78
CA SER A 158 13.59 8.85 16.75
C SER A 158 13.35 9.30 15.31
N PHE A 159 12.21 8.91 14.72
CA PHE A 159 11.76 9.45 13.44
C PHE A 159 11.14 10.83 13.70
N GLU A 160 11.97 11.84 13.98
CA GLU A 160 11.50 13.22 14.14
C GLU A 160 10.66 13.63 12.91
N ASP A 161 9.43 14.11 13.18
CA ASP A 161 8.43 14.55 12.21
C ASP A 161 7.79 13.46 11.33
N SER A 162 7.72 12.21 11.79
CA SER A 162 6.89 11.19 11.13
C SER A 162 5.50 11.09 11.76
N CYS A 163 4.45 11.07 10.94
CA CYS A 163 3.11 10.77 11.44
C CYS A 163 2.91 9.27 11.77
N LEU A 164 3.91 8.43 11.50
CA LEU A 164 3.96 7.02 11.89
C LEU A 164 4.30 6.83 13.38
N ASP A 165 4.74 7.89 14.07
CA ASP A 165 4.98 7.87 15.53
C ASP A 165 3.70 7.72 16.36
N MET A 166 2.54 7.73 15.72
CA MET A 166 1.24 7.73 16.39
C MET A 166 0.69 6.30 16.51
N LYS A 167 0.29 5.91 17.72
CA LYS A 167 -0.36 4.61 17.92
C LYS A 167 -1.77 4.67 17.35
N THR A 168 -1.96 4.17 16.14
CA THR A 168 -3.29 4.03 15.58
C THR A 168 -4.10 3.04 16.44
N PRO A 169 -5.39 3.32 16.68
CA PRO A 169 -6.20 2.54 17.59
C PRO A 169 -6.55 1.22 16.91
N VAL A 170 -6.35 0.13 17.64
CA VAL A 170 -6.70 -1.21 17.18
C VAL A 170 -8.19 -1.44 17.48
N VAL A 171 -9.03 -1.31 16.47
CA VAL A 171 -10.46 -1.65 16.59
C VAL A 171 -10.66 -3.14 16.25
N PRO A 172 -11.37 -3.92 17.07
CA PRO A 172 -11.78 -5.28 16.70
C PRO A 172 -12.63 -5.28 15.41
N LEU A 173 -12.32 -6.16 14.45
CA LEU A 173 -13.04 -6.28 13.16
C LEU A 173 -14.56 -6.51 13.32
N GLU A 174 -15.00 -7.07 14.43
CA GLU A 174 -16.39 -7.48 14.63
C GLU A 174 -17.32 -6.27 14.89
N ASP A 175 -16.78 -5.14 15.36
CA ASP A 175 -17.54 -3.96 15.83
C ASP A 175 -17.19 -2.66 15.07
N LEU A 176 -16.90 -2.73 13.76
CA LEU A 176 -16.62 -1.51 12.99
C LEU A 176 -17.87 -0.61 12.93
N PRO A 177 -17.84 0.61 13.52
CA PRO A 177 -19.02 1.46 13.67
C PRO A 177 -19.37 2.27 12.41
N TYR A 178 -18.76 1.94 11.27
CA TYR A 178 -18.84 2.71 10.04
C TYR A 178 -19.11 1.83 8.82
N THR A 179 -19.71 2.44 7.81
CA THR A 179 -20.04 1.80 6.54
C THR A 179 -19.06 2.25 5.45
N LEU A 180 -18.65 1.33 4.57
CA LEU A 180 -17.99 1.67 3.31
C LEU A 180 -19.00 1.60 2.16
N SER A 181 -19.05 2.65 1.36
CA SER A 181 -19.65 2.62 0.04
C SER A 181 -18.57 2.90 -1.01
N MET A 182 -18.59 2.15 -2.11
CA MET A 182 -17.68 2.35 -3.23
C MET A 182 -18.43 2.15 -4.53
N VAL A 183 -18.25 3.10 -5.45
CA VAL A 183 -18.75 3.02 -6.82
C VAL A 183 -17.59 3.25 -7.77
N ALA A 184 -17.38 2.31 -8.69
CA ALA A 184 -16.40 2.45 -9.75
C ALA A 184 -17.09 2.57 -11.10
N THR A 185 -16.72 3.60 -11.86
CA THR A 185 -17.09 3.77 -13.26
C THR A 185 -15.85 3.49 -14.10
N ILE A 186 -15.95 2.54 -15.00
CA ILE A 186 -14.86 2.05 -15.84
C ILE A 186 -15.19 2.43 -17.29
N SER A 187 -14.18 2.92 -18.00
CA SER A 187 -14.27 3.26 -19.42
C SER A 187 -12.97 2.87 -20.13
N SER A 188 -13.11 2.23 -21.29
CA SER A 188 -11.99 1.83 -22.15
C SER A 188 -12.36 1.93 -23.62
N GLN A 189 -11.36 2.11 -24.49
CA GLN A 189 -11.45 1.97 -25.95
C GLN A 189 -11.76 0.53 -26.37
N HIS A 190 -11.50 -0.45 -25.49
CA HIS A 190 -11.80 -1.86 -25.71
C HIS A 190 -13.00 -2.31 -24.88
N GLY A 191 -13.66 -3.38 -25.32
CA GLY A 191 -14.76 -3.98 -24.58
C GLY A 191 -14.28 -4.52 -23.22
N ILE A 192 -15.03 -4.24 -22.17
CA ILE A 192 -14.79 -4.78 -20.83
C ILE A 192 -15.40 -6.20 -20.79
N GLU A 193 -14.55 -7.22 -20.67
CA GLU A 193 -14.99 -8.62 -20.67
C GLU A 193 -15.60 -9.03 -19.34
N LYS A 194 -14.86 -8.72 -18.26
CA LYS A 194 -15.25 -9.04 -16.90
C LYS A 194 -14.58 -8.10 -15.89
N VAL A 195 -15.25 -7.92 -14.76
CA VAL A 195 -14.72 -7.26 -13.57
C VAL A 195 -14.84 -8.28 -12.44
N GLN A 196 -13.74 -8.50 -11.72
CA GLN A 196 -13.69 -9.37 -10.55
C GLN A 196 -13.25 -8.57 -9.33
N SER A 197 -13.62 -9.05 -8.16
CA SER A 197 -13.19 -8.45 -6.89
C SER A 197 -13.03 -9.54 -5.84
N ASN A 198 -12.12 -9.31 -4.89
CA ASN A 198 -12.01 -10.10 -3.67
C ASN A 198 -13.19 -9.83 -2.70
N CYS A 199 -13.98 -8.78 -2.96
CA CYS A 199 -15.12 -8.36 -2.17
C CYS A 199 -16.45 -8.59 -2.92
N ALA A 200 -17.55 -8.76 -2.19
CA ALA A 200 -18.86 -8.84 -2.80
C ALA A 200 -19.25 -7.48 -3.43
N PHE A 201 -19.67 -7.50 -4.69
CA PHE A 201 -20.13 -6.32 -5.42
C PHE A 201 -21.43 -6.62 -6.18
N SER A 202 -22.19 -5.56 -6.45
CA SER A 202 -23.39 -5.62 -7.29
C SER A 202 -23.05 -6.06 -8.73
N PRO A 203 -23.96 -6.75 -9.46
CA PRO A 203 -23.69 -7.18 -10.83
C PRO A 203 -23.20 -6.03 -11.71
N THR A 204 -22.15 -6.27 -12.50
CA THR A 204 -21.58 -5.28 -13.42
C THR A 204 -22.64 -4.73 -14.38
N LYS A 205 -22.87 -3.42 -14.33
CA LYS A 205 -23.81 -2.73 -15.21
C LYS A 205 -23.05 -2.11 -16.38
N TYR A 206 -23.19 -2.69 -17.56
CA TYR A 206 -22.66 -2.09 -18.79
C TYR A 206 -23.53 -0.90 -19.20
N LEU A 207 -22.91 0.24 -19.52
CA LEU A 207 -23.60 1.48 -19.86
C LEU A 207 -23.90 1.62 -21.37
N GLY A 208 -23.30 0.75 -22.19
CA GLY A 208 -23.50 0.69 -23.64
C GLY A 208 -23.50 -0.76 -24.15
N GLU A 209 -24.01 -0.97 -25.37
CA GLU A 209 -24.05 -2.29 -26.02
C GLU A 209 -22.65 -2.81 -26.39
N ASP A 210 -21.73 -1.90 -26.66
CA ASP A 210 -20.31 -2.15 -26.97
C ASP A 210 -19.48 -2.56 -25.75
N LYS A 211 -20.05 -2.45 -24.54
CA LYS A 211 -19.42 -2.77 -23.25
C LYS A 211 -18.11 -2.02 -23.02
N THR A 212 -17.92 -0.87 -23.64
CA THR A 212 -16.74 0.00 -23.43
C THR A 212 -16.80 0.76 -22.11
N SER A 213 -18.00 0.84 -21.50
CA SER A 213 -18.18 1.43 -20.18
C SER A 213 -19.03 0.55 -19.27
N ALA A 214 -18.60 0.46 -18.00
CA ALA A 214 -19.26 -0.33 -16.97
C ALA A 214 -19.26 0.40 -15.64
N GLN A 215 -20.26 0.11 -14.81
CA GLN A 215 -20.32 0.53 -13.42
C GLN A 215 -20.40 -0.69 -12.51
N VAL A 216 -19.59 -0.69 -11.46
CA VAL A 216 -19.65 -1.65 -10.36
C VAL A 216 -19.76 -0.89 -9.03
N SER A 217 -20.42 -1.51 -8.06
CA SER A 217 -20.54 -0.93 -6.72
C SER A 217 -20.42 -2.03 -5.70
N LEU A 218 -19.67 -1.79 -4.62
CA LEU A 218 -19.60 -2.74 -3.51
C LEU A 218 -20.99 -3.05 -2.97
N ALA A 219 -21.19 -4.28 -2.51
CA ALA A 219 -22.44 -4.69 -1.92
C ALA A 219 -22.68 -3.95 -0.59
N ASP A 220 -23.95 -3.70 -0.27
CA ASP A 220 -24.34 -3.05 0.98
C ASP A 220 -23.85 -3.83 2.21
N GLY A 221 -23.47 -3.11 3.27
CA GLY A 221 -22.98 -3.71 4.51
C GLY A 221 -21.56 -4.25 4.44
N HIS A 222 -20.80 -3.92 3.39
CA HIS A 222 -19.38 -4.24 3.31
C HIS A 222 -18.61 -3.60 4.48
N LYS A 223 -17.84 -4.43 5.19
CA LYS A 223 -16.92 -4.01 6.24
C LYS A 223 -15.56 -3.74 5.62
N PHE A 224 -14.99 -2.55 5.85
CA PHE A 224 -13.65 -2.20 5.39
C PHE A 224 -12.59 -2.84 6.29
N ASP A 225 -12.51 -4.16 6.22
CA ASP A 225 -11.70 -5.02 7.10
C ASP A 225 -10.44 -5.58 6.40
N ARG A 226 -10.36 -5.37 5.08
CA ARG A 226 -9.32 -5.80 4.16
C ARG A 226 -9.32 -4.87 2.94
N ASP A 227 -8.23 -4.89 2.19
CA ASP A 227 -8.12 -4.12 0.97
C ASP A 227 -9.18 -4.56 -0.05
N VAL A 228 -9.78 -3.59 -0.73
CA VAL A 228 -10.73 -3.87 -1.81
C VAL A 228 -9.97 -3.91 -3.12
N GLU A 229 -9.90 -5.08 -3.74
CA GLU A 229 -9.22 -5.30 -5.01
C GLU A 229 -10.25 -5.41 -6.14
N LEU A 230 -9.98 -4.73 -7.25
CA LEU A 230 -10.70 -4.88 -8.52
C LEU A 230 -9.72 -5.37 -9.59
N LEU A 231 -10.10 -6.46 -10.25
CA LEU A 231 -9.41 -7.00 -11.43
C LEU A 231 -10.29 -6.79 -12.66
N ILE A 232 -9.80 -6.02 -13.62
CA ILE A 232 -10.56 -5.58 -14.79
C ILE A 232 -9.92 -6.18 -16.03
N TYR A 233 -10.70 -6.88 -16.84
CA TYR A 233 -10.20 -7.54 -18.04
C TYR A 233 -10.78 -6.86 -19.27
N TYR A 234 -9.90 -6.30 -20.10
CA TYR A 234 -10.24 -5.73 -21.40
C TYR A 234 -10.06 -6.77 -22.50
N SER A 235 -10.92 -6.73 -23.52
CA SER A 235 -10.94 -7.75 -24.60
C SER A 235 -9.65 -7.77 -25.41
N GLU A 236 -8.98 -6.62 -25.53
CA GLU A 236 -7.77 -6.44 -26.34
C GLU A 236 -6.70 -5.65 -25.56
N VAL A 237 -6.47 -5.99 -24.29
CA VAL A 237 -5.55 -5.24 -23.40
C VAL A 237 -4.12 -5.08 -23.93
N HIS A 238 -3.69 -5.99 -24.82
CA HIS A 238 -2.35 -5.97 -25.42
C HIS A 238 -2.25 -5.17 -26.73
N THR A 239 -3.38 -4.71 -27.27
CA THR A 239 -3.40 -3.84 -28.44
C THR A 239 -2.91 -2.45 -28.03
N PRO A 240 -1.95 -1.84 -28.75
CA PRO A 240 -1.48 -0.50 -28.41
C PRO A 240 -2.62 0.52 -28.48
N THR A 241 -2.81 1.31 -27.43
CA THR A 241 -3.83 2.36 -27.39
C THR A 241 -3.22 3.73 -27.16
N VAL A 242 -3.93 4.76 -27.61
CA VAL A 242 -3.58 6.15 -27.35
C VAL A 242 -4.80 6.86 -26.80
N ALA A 243 -4.69 7.39 -25.59
CA ALA A 243 -5.67 8.30 -25.02
C ALA A 243 -5.17 9.73 -25.21
N VAL A 244 -6.04 10.62 -25.69
CA VAL A 244 -5.72 12.04 -25.89
C VAL A 244 -6.66 12.89 -25.06
N GLU A 245 -6.09 13.71 -24.19
CA GLU A 245 -6.81 14.75 -23.47
C GLU A 245 -6.48 16.11 -24.12
N MET A 246 -7.51 16.79 -24.60
CA MET A 246 -7.35 18.12 -25.17
C MET A 246 -7.17 19.14 -24.04
N GLY A 247 -6.15 19.99 -24.17
CA GLY A 247 -5.91 21.07 -23.20
C GLY A 247 -7.09 22.03 -23.06
N GLN A 248 -7.20 22.68 -21.91
CA GLN A 248 -8.27 23.64 -21.62
C GLN A 248 -7.83 25.07 -21.97
N PRO A 249 -8.43 25.72 -22.98
CA PRO A 249 -7.96 27.02 -23.45
C PRO A 249 -8.39 28.24 -22.61
N ARG A 250 -8.88 28.10 -21.36
CA ARG A 250 -9.45 29.26 -20.60
C ARG A 250 -8.46 29.99 -19.66
N ASP A 251 -8.36 31.29 -19.92
CA ASP A 251 -7.95 32.49 -19.12
C ASP A 251 -6.68 32.54 -18.26
N ASN A 252 -5.87 31.49 -18.09
CA ASN A 252 -4.53 31.64 -17.50
C ASN A 252 -3.44 31.40 -18.55
N SER A 253 -2.84 32.50 -19.00
CA SER A 253 -1.88 32.61 -20.10
C SER A 253 -0.47 32.09 -19.78
N ASP A 254 -0.33 31.02 -18.99
CA ASP A 254 0.93 30.27 -18.80
C ASP A 254 0.68 29.03 -17.92
N GLY A 255 0.16 27.95 -18.50
CA GLY A 255 -0.13 26.73 -17.75
C GLY A 255 0.02 25.46 -18.58
N PHE A 256 0.61 24.43 -17.96
CA PHE A 256 0.79 23.07 -18.52
C PHE A 256 -0.50 22.46 -19.07
N MET A 257 -1.67 22.87 -18.57
CA MET A 257 -3.00 22.37 -18.97
C MET A 257 -3.51 22.91 -20.32
N LYS A 258 -2.74 23.77 -21.00
CA LYS A 258 -3.13 24.37 -22.29
C LYS A 258 -2.88 23.43 -23.46
N ASP A 259 -1.79 22.66 -23.41
CA ASP A 259 -1.37 21.81 -24.50
C ASP A 259 -2.10 20.47 -24.44
N PRO A 260 -2.47 19.88 -25.60
CA PRO A 260 -3.01 18.53 -25.63
C PRO A 260 -1.97 17.55 -25.10
N SER A 261 -2.42 16.62 -24.27
CA SER A 261 -1.60 15.56 -23.71
C SER A 261 -2.05 14.22 -24.26
N ALA A 262 -1.10 13.33 -24.56
CA ALA A 262 -1.38 11.99 -25.06
C ALA A 262 -0.66 10.94 -24.19
N MET A 263 -1.38 9.90 -23.81
CA MET A 263 -0.85 8.72 -23.12
C MET A 263 -0.89 7.55 -24.10
N VAL A 264 0.27 6.95 -24.36
CA VAL A 264 0.41 5.76 -25.21
C VAL A 264 0.60 4.55 -24.30
N CYS A 265 -0.33 3.59 -24.37
CA CYS A 265 -0.27 2.36 -23.60
C CYS A 265 0.20 1.23 -24.53
N PHE A 266 1.28 0.54 -24.15
CA PHE A 266 1.86 -0.55 -24.94
C PHE A 266 2.27 -1.71 -24.03
N TYR A 267 1.40 -2.73 -23.95
CA TYR A 267 1.63 -3.94 -23.16
C TYR A 267 1.61 -5.18 -24.07
N PRO A 268 2.68 -5.43 -24.85
CA PRO A 268 2.69 -6.55 -25.79
C PRO A 268 2.59 -7.89 -25.07
N ASN A 269 1.77 -8.80 -25.58
CA ASN A 269 1.82 -10.21 -25.19
C ASN A 269 3.02 -10.86 -25.89
N ILE A 270 4.11 -11.05 -25.15
CA ILE A 270 5.31 -11.73 -25.64
C ILE A 270 5.17 -13.21 -25.26
N PRO A 271 5.03 -14.13 -26.24
CA PRO A 271 4.92 -15.55 -25.94
C PRO A 271 6.14 -16.01 -25.16
N GLU A 272 5.92 -16.67 -24.02
CA GLU A 272 7.00 -17.30 -23.28
C GLU A 272 7.70 -18.33 -24.17
N THR A 273 8.92 -18.01 -24.58
CA THR A 273 9.79 -19.01 -25.20
C THR A 273 10.15 -19.99 -24.09
N GLN A 274 9.90 -21.30 -24.27
CA GLN A 274 10.18 -22.36 -23.29
C GLN A 274 11.38 -21.99 -22.43
N SER A 275 11.13 -21.63 -21.16
CA SER A 275 12.20 -21.14 -20.30
C SER A 275 13.28 -22.23 -20.26
N PRO A 276 14.55 -21.93 -20.57
CA PRO A 276 15.61 -22.84 -20.20
C PRO A 276 15.45 -23.07 -18.70
N VAL A 277 15.48 -24.33 -18.26
CA VAL A 277 15.39 -24.74 -16.85
C VAL A 277 16.02 -23.66 -15.99
N VAL A 278 15.18 -22.88 -15.28
CA VAL A 278 15.64 -21.66 -14.60
C VAL A 278 16.46 -22.12 -13.40
N SER A 279 17.74 -22.34 -13.62
CA SER A 279 18.72 -22.40 -12.55
C SER A 279 18.87 -20.95 -12.06
N GLY A 280 18.08 -20.56 -11.07
CA GLY A 280 18.17 -19.26 -10.41
C GLY A 280 19.04 -19.29 -9.16
N GLU A 281 19.35 -18.11 -8.63
CA GLU A 281 19.87 -17.92 -7.28
C GLU A 281 18.71 -17.47 -6.37
N PHE A 282 18.26 -18.32 -5.45
CA PHE A 282 17.08 -18.07 -4.61
C PHE A 282 17.49 -17.66 -3.20
N ILE A 283 17.23 -16.42 -2.82
CA ILE A 283 17.54 -15.91 -1.48
C ILE A 283 16.26 -15.70 -0.68
N PHE A 284 16.18 -16.34 0.49
CA PHE A 284 15.06 -16.19 1.42
C PHE A 284 15.47 -15.28 2.59
N LEU A 285 14.81 -14.14 2.74
CA LEU A 285 15.05 -13.17 3.81
C LEU A 285 13.92 -13.26 4.84
N MET A 286 14.22 -13.86 5.99
CA MET A 286 13.28 -14.23 7.04
C MET A 286 13.32 -13.25 8.21
N ASP A 287 12.19 -12.64 8.51
CA ASP A 287 12.02 -11.80 9.68
C ASP A 287 12.03 -12.65 10.95
N ARG A 288 12.92 -12.27 11.88
CA ARG A 288 13.07 -12.88 13.21
C ARG A 288 12.99 -11.82 14.31
N SER A 289 12.31 -10.72 14.02
CA SER A 289 11.96 -9.68 14.98
C SER A 289 11.05 -10.19 16.10
N GLY A 290 10.92 -9.42 17.18
CA GLY A 290 10.06 -9.79 18.31
C GLY A 290 8.58 -9.95 17.94
N SER A 291 8.08 -9.19 16.96
CA SER A 291 6.67 -9.24 16.52
C SER A 291 6.30 -10.61 15.92
N MET A 292 7.28 -11.33 15.34
CA MET A 292 7.12 -12.68 14.82
C MET A 292 6.87 -13.75 15.91
N GLN A 293 7.06 -13.42 17.20
CA GLN A 293 6.61 -14.27 18.32
C GLN A 293 5.10 -14.17 18.60
N SER A 294 4.39 -13.28 17.92
CA SER A 294 2.95 -13.10 18.11
C SER A 294 2.15 -14.25 17.49
N PRO A 295 0.99 -14.62 18.06
CA PRO A 295 0.04 -15.49 17.39
C PRO A 295 -0.51 -14.89 16.09
N ILE A 296 -0.79 -15.74 15.10
CA ILE A 296 -1.39 -15.32 13.81
C ILE A 296 -2.83 -14.82 14.01
N SER A 297 -3.58 -15.44 14.90
CA SER A 297 -4.96 -15.08 15.24
C SER A 297 -5.17 -15.04 16.75
N LYS A 298 -6.27 -14.41 17.19
CA LYS A 298 -6.67 -14.35 18.61
C LYS A 298 -7.31 -15.65 19.13
N GLN A 299 -7.43 -16.68 18.30
CA GLN A 299 -8.01 -17.95 18.72
C GLN A 299 -7.11 -18.64 19.75
N VAL A 300 -7.73 -19.30 20.72
CA VAL A 300 -7.03 -20.13 21.70
C VAL A 300 -6.23 -21.21 20.94
N ASN A 301 -4.91 -21.27 21.17
CA ASN A 301 -3.95 -22.14 20.48
C ASN A 301 -3.56 -21.74 19.05
N SER A 302 -3.72 -20.47 18.65
CA SER A 302 -3.20 -20.01 17.36
C SER A 302 -1.69 -20.18 17.26
N GLN A 303 -1.23 -20.71 16.11
CA GLN A 303 0.18 -20.81 15.75
C GLN A 303 0.87 -19.43 15.77
N LEU A 304 2.15 -19.40 16.11
CA LEU A 304 2.98 -18.19 16.08
C LEU A 304 3.35 -17.83 14.63
N ARG A 305 3.48 -16.53 14.33
CA ARG A 305 3.87 -16.05 12.98
C ARG A 305 5.17 -16.68 12.50
N ILE A 306 6.17 -16.79 13.37
CA ILE A 306 7.46 -17.43 13.05
C ILE A 306 7.32 -18.91 12.67
N GLU A 307 6.38 -19.65 13.27
CA GLU A 307 6.20 -21.07 12.97
C GLU A 307 5.54 -21.25 11.59
N ALA A 308 4.54 -20.43 11.24
CA ALA A 308 3.97 -20.46 9.89
C ALA A 308 4.99 -20.02 8.82
N ALA A 309 5.84 -19.03 9.14
CA ALA A 309 6.92 -18.62 8.24
C ALA A 309 7.94 -19.75 8.02
N LYS A 310 8.29 -20.50 9.08
CA LYS A 310 9.16 -21.69 8.98
C LYS A 310 8.54 -22.78 8.09
N GLU A 311 7.26 -23.09 8.28
CA GLU A 311 6.55 -24.09 7.48
C GLU A 311 6.52 -23.70 6.00
N THR A 312 6.24 -22.43 5.71
CA THR A 312 6.26 -21.88 4.34
C THR A 312 7.66 -21.95 3.73
N LEU A 313 8.69 -21.56 4.47
CA LEU A 313 10.08 -21.67 4.01
C LEU A 313 10.47 -23.12 3.72
N ILE A 314 10.07 -24.07 4.57
CA ILE A 314 10.33 -25.50 4.34
C ILE A 314 9.65 -25.97 3.06
N LEU A 315 8.42 -25.52 2.77
CA LEU A 315 7.71 -25.85 1.53
C LEU A 315 8.46 -25.32 0.31
N LEU A 316 8.91 -24.07 0.35
CA LEU A 316 9.64 -23.43 -0.76
C LEU A 316 10.99 -24.08 -0.99
N LEU A 317 11.76 -24.38 0.06
CA LEU A 317 13.04 -25.07 -0.05
C LEU A 317 12.89 -26.47 -0.68
N LYS A 318 11.78 -27.16 -0.43
CA LYS A 318 11.48 -28.46 -1.07
C LYS A 318 11.02 -28.33 -2.52
N SER A 319 10.62 -27.14 -2.94
CA SER A 319 10.10 -26.84 -4.28
C SER A 319 11.14 -26.17 -5.19
N LEU A 320 12.36 -25.94 -4.68
CA LEU A 320 13.44 -25.34 -5.44
C LEU A 320 13.83 -26.20 -6.66
N PRO A 321 14.11 -25.58 -7.82
CA PRO A 321 14.51 -26.32 -9.01
C PRO A 321 15.89 -26.95 -8.85
N MET A 322 16.07 -28.12 -9.48
CA MET A 322 17.37 -28.80 -9.48
C MET A 322 18.42 -27.96 -10.23
N GLY A 323 19.61 -27.86 -9.66
CA GLY A 323 20.71 -27.10 -10.24
C GLY A 323 20.77 -25.63 -9.83
N CYS A 324 19.80 -25.14 -9.05
CA CYS A 324 19.79 -23.78 -8.55
C CYS A 324 20.82 -23.54 -7.44
N TYR A 325 21.01 -22.26 -7.10
CA TYR A 325 21.72 -21.81 -5.91
C TYR A 325 20.71 -21.23 -4.92
N PHE A 326 21.01 -21.30 -3.63
CA PHE A 326 20.16 -20.68 -2.63
C PHE A 326 20.92 -20.23 -1.38
N ASN A 327 20.31 -19.30 -0.63
CA ASN A 327 20.74 -18.92 0.71
C ASN A 327 19.54 -18.47 1.54
N ILE A 328 19.69 -18.47 2.86
CA ILE A 328 18.67 -18.02 3.80
C ILE A 328 19.32 -17.01 4.74
N TYR A 329 18.70 -15.85 4.89
CA TYR A 329 19.11 -14.81 5.83
C TYR A 329 18.00 -14.61 6.85
N GLY A 330 18.31 -14.68 8.13
CA GLY A 330 17.45 -14.16 9.18
C GLY A 330 17.77 -12.69 9.43
N PHE A 331 16.77 -11.83 9.62
CA PHE A 331 16.98 -10.44 9.99
C PHE A 331 16.16 -10.01 11.20
N GLY A 332 16.69 -9.02 11.91
CA GLY A 332 16.05 -8.30 12.99
C GLY A 332 16.82 -7.00 13.26
N SER A 333 17.24 -6.71 14.51
CA SER A 333 18.27 -5.69 14.79
C SER A 333 19.66 -6.11 14.28
N SER A 334 19.89 -7.41 14.13
CA SER A 334 21.07 -7.99 13.49
C SER A 334 20.64 -8.96 12.41
N TYR A 335 21.58 -9.46 11.61
CA TYR A 335 21.29 -10.46 10.59
C TYR A 335 22.12 -11.73 10.82
N GLU A 336 21.60 -12.87 10.35
CA GLU A 336 22.28 -14.15 10.38
C GLU A 336 22.14 -14.82 9.01
N ALA A 337 23.26 -15.05 8.33
CA ALA A 337 23.26 -15.84 7.09
C ALA A 337 23.39 -17.34 7.39
N PHE A 338 22.66 -18.17 6.65
CA PHE A 338 22.81 -19.62 6.75
C PHE A 338 24.10 -20.09 6.10
N PHE A 339 24.46 -19.50 4.97
CA PHE A 339 25.73 -19.76 4.31
C PHE A 339 26.47 -18.43 4.07
N PRO A 340 27.81 -18.41 4.09
CA PRO A 340 28.58 -17.20 3.77
C PRO A 340 28.28 -16.66 2.37
N ASN A 341 28.06 -17.56 1.41
CA ASN A 341 27.65 -17.28 0.04
C ASN A 341 26.55 -18.25 -0.36
N SER A 342 25.80 -17.94 -1.41
CA SER A 342 24.80 -18.85 -1.97
C SER A 342 25.43 -20.19 -2.37
N VAL A 343 24.79 -21.27 -1.95
CA VAL A 343 25.28 -22.64 -2.16
C VAL A 343 24.39 -23.37 -3.16
N LYS A 344 24.98 -24.34 -3.87
CA LYS A 344 24.21 -25.19 -4.78
C LYS A 344 23.16 -25.99 -4.02
N TYR A 345 21.97 -26.12 -4.60
CA TYR A 345 20.92 -26.98 -4.08
C TYR A 345 21.31 -28.45 -4.23
N THR A 346 21.64 -29.09 -3.10
CA THR A 346 22.01 -30.50 -2.98
C THR A 346 21.32 -31.09 -1.76
N GLN A 347 21.23 -32.42 -1.67
CA GLN A 347 20.65 -33.07 -0.50
C GLN A 347 21.34 -32.65 0.81
N GLN A 348 22.67 -32.55 0.82
CA GLN A 348 23.44 -32.17 2.01
C GLN A 348 23.17 -30.72 2.43
N THR A 349 23.21 -29.78 1.49
CA THR A 349 22.95 -28.35 1.79
C THR A 349 21.49 -28.12 2.19
N MET A 350 20.56 -28.88 1.61
CA MET A 350 19.14 -28.86 1.96
C MET A 350 18.89 -29.41 3.37
N GLU A 351 19.47 -30.56 3.73
CA GLU A 351 19.32 -31.13 5.07
C GLU A 351 19.88 -30.20 6.16
N GLU A 352 21.02 -29.57 5.91
CA GLU A 352 21.61 -28.57 6.82
C GLU A 352 20.72 -27.32 6.95
N ALA A 353 20.21 -26.80 5.83
CA ALA A 353 19.28 -25.68 5.85
C ALA A 353 18.01 -26.03 6.65
N LEU A 354 17.38 -27.18 6.39
CA LEU A 354 16.19 -27.63 7.12
C LEU A 354 16.43 -27.79 8.63
N ARG A 355 17.59 -28.31 9.03
CA ARG A 355 17.97 -28.44 10.45
C ARG A 355 18.00 -27.08 11.12
N ARG A 356 18.60 -26.08 10.47
CA ARG A 356 18.67 -24.71 10.99
C ARG A 356 17.33 -23.99 10.96
N VAL A 357 16.51 -24.15 9.91
CA VAL A 357 15.16 -23.58 9.84
C VAL A 357 14.30 -24.09 10.99
N LYS A 358 14.35 -25.39 11.33
CA LYS A 358 13.60 -25.95 12.46
C LYS A 358 13.97 -25.32 13.80
N LEU A 359 15.23 -24.93 13.97
CA LEU A 359 15.76 -24.27 15.18
C LEU A 359 15.56 -22.74 15.17
N MET A 360 15.07 -22.17 14.07
CA MET A 360 14.87 -20.74 13.93
C MET A 360 13.84 -20.23 14.95
N GLN A 361 14.16 -19.10 15.57
CA GLN A 361 13.31 -18.39 16.53
C GLN A 361 13.30 -16.89 16.20
N ALA A 362 12.25 -16.21 16.64
CA ALA A 362 12.07 -14.77 16.53
C ALA A 362 12.86 -14.05 17.65
N ASN A 363 14.19 -14.10 17.59
CA ASN A 363 15.10 -13.65 18.64
C ASN A 363 16.15 -12.63 18.17
N LEU A 364 15.98 -12.02 17.00
CA LEU A 364 16.92 -11.03 16.47
C LEU A 364 16.56 -9.58 16.85
N GLY A 365 15.53 -9.38 17.67
CA GLY A 365 15.17 -8.07 18.23
C GLY A 365 14.27 -7.27 17.28
N GLY A 366 14.81 -6.20 16.70
CA GLY A 366 14.11 -5.26 15.83
C GLY A 366 13.78 -5.77 14.43
N THR A 367 13.46 -4.87 13.49
CA THR A 367 13.11 -5.21 12.10
C THR A 367 13.90 -4.38 11.08
N GLU A 368 15.24 -4.48 11.10
CA GLU A 368 16.15 -3.71 10.25
C GLU A 368 16.46 -4.47 8.93
N ILE A 369 15.59 -4.34 7.92
CA ILE A 369 15.73 -5.08 6.64
C ILE A 369 16.72 -4.44 5.65
N LEU A 370 17.01 -3.13 5.77
CA LEU A 370 17.85 -2.43 4.80
C LEU A 370 19.29 -2.96 4.77
N THR A 371 19.87 -3.21 5.94
CA THR A 371 21.25 -3.72 6.06
C THR A 371 21.45 -5.09 5.40
N PRO A 372 20.63 -6.13 5.68
CA PRO A 372 20.78 -7.41 5.01
C PRO A 372 20.56 -7.31 3.48
N LEU A 373 19.64 -6.47 3.01
CA LEU A 373 19.47 -6.23 1.56
C LEU A 373 20.75 -5.68 0.92
N GLN A 374 21.36 -4.66 1.52
CA GLN A 374 22.63 -4.09 1.03
C GLN A 374 23.76 -5.13 1.00
N ILE A 375 23.80 -6.04 1.97
CA ILE A 375 24.81 -7.10 2.02
C ILE A 375 24.57 -8.13 0.93
N ILE A 376 23.32 -8.56 0.73
CA ILE A 376 22.93 -9.47 -0.34
C ILE A 376 23.29 -8.87 -1.71
N TYR A 377 22.94 -7.61 -1.96
CA TYR A 377 23.27 -6.93 -3.21
C TYR A 377 24.75 -6.59 -3.38
N ARG A 378 25.60 -6.76 -2.36
CA ARG A 378 27.06 -6.66 -2.48
C ARG A 378 27.74 -7.98 -2.83
N GLN A 379 27.05 -9.11 -2.66
CA GLN A 379 27.61 -10.41 -3.02
C GLN A 379 27.82 -10.51 -4.54
N PRO A 380 28.88 -11.21 -5.00
CA PRO A 380 29.08 -11.42 -6.43
C PRO A 380 27.92 -12.25 -7.01
N PRO A 381 27.38 -11.88 -8.19
CA PRO A 381 26.31 -12.65 -8.82
C PRO A 381 26.80 -14.04 -9.20
N VAL A 382 25.93 -15.03 -9.11
CA VAL A 382 26.21 -16.36 -9.64
C VAL A 382 25.98 -16.34 -11.15
N GLU A 383 27.04 -16.55 -11.94
CA GLU A 383 26.95 -16.49 -13.40
C GLU A 383 25.87 -17.44 -13.96
N GLY A 384 25.02 -16.91 -14.85
CA GLY A 384 23.93 -17.67 -15.46
C GLY A 384 22.74 -17.97 -14.54
N HIS A 385 22.74 -17.44 -13.30
CA HIS A 385 21.68 -17.67 -12.32
C HIS A 385 21.09 -16.33 -11.84
N PRO A 386 19.95 -15.87 -12.39
CA PRO A 386 19.32 -14.62 -11.96
C PRO A 386 18.91 -14.70 -10.48
N LEU A 387 19.05 -13.59 -9.75
CA LEU A 387 18.76 -13.52 -8.31
C LEU A 387 17.26 -13.33 -8.07
N GLN A 388 16.64 -14.25 -7.34
CA GLN A 388 15.26 -14.10 -6.87
C GLN A 388 15.25 -14.00 -5.35
N LEU A 389 14.81 -12.84 -4.83
CA LEU A 389 14.79 -12.55 -3.40
C LEU A 389 13.36 -12.60 -2.86
N PHE A 390 13.11 -13.47 -1.88
CA PHE A 390 11.81 -13.64 -1.22
C PHE A 390 11.89 -13.12 0.21
N VAL A 391 11.04 -12.16 0.57
CA VAL A 391 10.98 -11.58 1.92
C VAL A 391 9.79 -12.17 2.69
N PHE A 392 10.04 -12.61 3.92
CA PHE A 392 9.02 -13.08 4.86
C PHE A 392 9.04 -12.13 6.04
N THR A 393 7.96 -11.37 6.25
CA THR A 393 7.81 -10.44 7.36
C THR A 393 6.33 -10.36 7.73
N ASP A 394 6.04 -9.91 8.95
CA ASP A 394 4.69 -9.59 9.39
C ASP A 394 4.28 -8.14 9.07
N GLY A 395 5.12 -7.42 8.32
CA GLY A 395 4.82 -6.09 7.77
C GLY A 395 5.19 -4.94 8.71
N GLU A 396 5.67 -5.25 9.92
CA GLU A 396 6.17 -4.26 10.86
C GLU A 396 7.59 -3.84 10.44
N VAL A 397 7.69 -3.00 9.40
CA VAL A 397 8.98 -2.51 8.85
C VAL A 397 8.95 -0.98 8.78
N ALA A 398 10.06 -0.33 9.17
CA ALA A 398 10.24 1.12 9.09
C ALA A 398 10.99 1.53 7.81
N ASP A 399 11.02 2.81 7.47
CA ASP A 399 11.85 3.38 6.40
C ASP A 399 11.67 2.69 5.03
N THR A 400 10.40 2.49 4.66
CA THR A 400 10.02 1.84 3.39
C THR A 400 10.61 2.56 2.19
N PHE A 401 10.75 3.88 2.26
CA PHE A 401 11.35 4.69 1.20
C PHE A 401 12.77 4.25 0.84
N ASN A 402 13.69 4.15 1.82
CA ASN A 402 15.07 3.76 1.53
C ASN A 402 15.16 2.29 1.10
N ILE A 403 14.32 1.43 1.65
CA ILE A 403 14.26 0.00 1.28
C ILE A 403 13.84 -0.16 -0.17
N ILE A 404 12.72 0.47 -0.58
CA ILE A 404 12.22 0.42 -1.96
C ILE A 404 13.25 0.99 -2.93
N ASN A 405 13.90 2.11 -2.57
CA ASN A 405 14.97 2.69 -3.39
C ASN A 405 16.16 1.74 -3.56
N GLU A 406 16.58 1.03 -2.50
CA GLU A 406 17.67 0.06 -2.57
C GLU A 406 17.31 -1.11 -3.50
N VAL A 407 16.07 -1.62 -3.44
CA VAL A 407 15.58 -2.65 -4.37
C VAL A 407 15.54 -2.11 -5.81
N LYS A 408 14.96 -0.92 -6.04
CA LYS A 408 14.87 -0.28 -7.37
C LYS A 408 16.26 -0.06 -7.99
N ARG A 409 17.27 0.34 -7.22
CA ARG A 409 18.67 0.50 -7.68
C ARG A 409 19.29 -0.81 -8.15
N ASN A 410 18.91 -1.93 -7.56
CA ASN A 410 19.48 -3.24 -7.85
C ASN A 410 18.60 -4.09 -8.80
N ARG A 411 17.58 -3.50 -9.44
CA ARG A 411 16.61 -4.20 -10.32
C ARG A 411 17.23 -5.07 -11.42
N LEU A 412 18.41 -4.70 -11.92
CA LEU A 412 19.10 -5.42 -13.01
C LEU A 412 19.79 -6.71 -12.54
N ARG A 413 19.84 -6.95 -11.22
CA ARG A 413 20.36 -8.21 -10.67
C ARG A 413 19.29 -9.29 -10.58
N HIS A 414 18.02 -8.90 -10.62
CA HIS A 414 16.87 -9.80 -10.49
C HIS A 414 16.51 -10.48 -11.79
#